data_AF-A0A1U7DKX4-F1
#
_entry.id   AF-A0A1U7DKX4-F1
#
_cell.length_a   1.000
_cell.length_b   1.000
_cell.length_c   1.000
_cell.angle_alpha   90.00
_cell.angle_beta   90.00
_cell.angle_gamma   90.00
#
_symmetry.space_group_name_H-M   'P 1'
#
loop_
_entity.id
_entity.type
_entity.pdbx_description
1 polymer ?
#
loop_
_entity_poly.entity_id
_entity_poly.type
_entity_poly.pdbx_seq_one_letter_code
_entity_poly.pdbx_strand_id
1 'polypeptide(L)'
;MIPVLAGIALAASLFAALIFSVGRAAGSTGRLRVLHLLVAGLIVAGMLAVSLAAPGPARLVALLLAPAAALLVGFERGFNRVLPLAPLFFAVALFTGLPFVGG
;
A
#
# COMPACT_ATOMS: atom_id res chain seq x y z
N MET A 1 -7.46 5.34 22.38
CA MET A 1 -5.99 5.49 22.22
C MET A 1 -5.40 4.42 21.30
N ILE A 2 -5.70 3.14 21.51
CA ILE A 2 -5.30 2.02 20.62
C ILE A 2 -5.58 2.27 19.11
N PRO A 3 -6.76 2.77 18.68
CA PRO A 3 -7.01 3.00 17.24
C PRO A 3 -6.09 4.06 16.64
N VAL A 4 -5.78 5.13 17.38
CA VAL A 4 -4.92 6.21 16.89
C VAL A 4 -3.49 5.72 16.68
N LEU A 5 -2.95 4.95 17.64
CA LEU A 5 -1.62 4.35 17.49
C LEU A 5 -1.54 3.37 16.32
N ALA A 6 -2.59 2.56 16.13
CA ALA A 6 -2.67 1.64 14.99
C ALA A 6 -2.70 2.40 13.65
N GLY A 7 -3.46 3.50 13.57
CA GLY A 7 -3.50 4.38 12.41
C GLY A 7 -2.14 5.01 12.09
N ILE A 8 -1.44 5.52 13.12
CA ILE A 8 -0.09 6.10 12.97
C ILE A 8 0.90 5.05 12.50
N ALA A 9 0.91 3.87 13.11
CA ALA A 9 1.80 2.78 12.73
C ALA A 9 1.57 2.33 11.29
N LEU A 10 0.29 2.20 10.89
CA LEU A 10 -0.09 1.86 9.52
C LEU A 10 0.39 2.94 8.55
N ALA A 11 0.10 4.22 8.82
CA ALA A 11 0.53 5.34 7.99
C ALA A 11 2.06 5.42 7.83
N ALA A 12 2.82 5.24 8.92
CA ALA A 12 4.27 5.24 8.89
C ALA A 12 4.83 4.08 8.05
N SER A 13 4.28 2.87 8.21
CA SER A 13 4.69 1.70 7.43
C SER A 13 4.37 1.84 5.94
N LEU A 14 3.23 2.45 5.60
CA LEU A 14 2.83 2.79 4.23
C LEU A 14 3.77 3.80 3.60
N PHE A 15 4.11 4.85 4.34
CA PHE A 15 5.03 5.87 3.86
C PHE A 15 6.42 5.29 3.60
N ALA A 16 6.92 4.44 4.50
CA ALA A 16 8.15 3.70 4.30
C ALA A 16 8.08 2.78 3.06
N ALA A 17 6.97 2.06 2.88
CA ALA A 17 6.76 1.19 1.71
C ALA A 17 6.67 1.97 0.39
N LEU A 18 6.10 3.18 0.41
CA LEU A 18 6.05 4.09 -0.73
C LEU A 18 7.45 4.56 -1.12
N ILE A 19 8.21 5.12 -0.18
CA ILE A 19 9.60 5.57 -0.42
C ILE A 19 10.45 4.40 -0.93
N PHE A 20 10.36 3.25 -0.27
CA PHE A 20 11.07 2.05 -0.67
C PHE A 20 10.72 1.62 -2.09
N SER A 21 9.44 1.63 -2.45
CA SER A 21 9.00 1.24 -3.79
C SER A 21 9.49 2.21 -4.85
N VAL A 22 9.45 3.52 -4.60
CA VAL A 22 10.01 4.52 -5.52
C VAL A 22 11.52 4.36 -5.66
N GLY A 23 12.24 4.18 -4.55
CA GLY A 23 13.69 3.95 -4.56
C GLY A 23 14.08 2.66 -5.31
N ARG A 24 13.36 1.56 -5.08
CA ARG A 24 13.57 0.30 -5.82
C ARG A 24 13.22 0.44 -7.28
N ALA A 25 12.17 1.17 -7.64
CA ALA A 25 11.83 1.42 -9.03
C ALA A 25 12.93 2.20 -9.78
N ALA A 26 13.64 3.11 -9.11
CA ALA A 26 14.77 3.82 -9.70
C ALA A 26 16.00 2.92 -9.92
N GLY A 27 16.25 1.98 -9.01
CA GLY A 27 17.43 1.09 -9.06
C GLY A 27 17.20 -0.28 -9.70
N SER A 28 15.98 -0.61 -10.14
CA SER A 28 15.64 -1.91 -10.74
C SER A 28 15.23 -1.79 -12.20
N THR A 29 15.23 -2.90 -12.92
CA THR A 29 14.83 -2.98 -14.33
C THR A 29 13.77 -4.07 -14.53
N GLY A 30 13.07 -4.01 -15.66
CA GLY A 30 12.08 -5.01 -16.06
C GLY A 30 10.86 -5.07 -15.15
N ARG A 31 10.38 -6.29 -14.88
CA ARG A 31 9.11 -6.55 -14.18
C ARG A 31 9.08 -6.01 -12.76
N LEU A 32 10.20 -6.06 -12.04
CA LEU A 32 10.28 -5.59 -10.66
C LEU A 32 10.07 -4.07 -10.56
N ARG A 33 10.65 -3.31 -11.50
CA ARG A 33 10.43 -1.86 -11.60
C ARG A 33 8.97 -1.53 -11.83
N VAL A 34 8.32 -2.23 -12.77
CA VAL A 34 6.89 -2.00 -13.09
C VAL A 34 6.02 -2.30 -11.87
N LEU A 35 6.28 -3.40 -11.16
CA LEU A 35 5.51 -3.75 -9.96
C LEU A 35 5.68 -2.71 -8.83
N HIS A 36 6.89 -2.21 -8.60
CA HIS A 36 7.09 -1.14 -7.62
C HIS A 36 6.40 0.17 -8.00
N LEU A 37 6.44 0.56 -9.27
CA LEU A 37 5.72 1.76 -9.74
C LEU A 37 4.21 1.58 -9.62
N LEU A 38 3.69 0.40 -9.98
CA LEU A 38 2.28 0.07 -9.85
C LEU A 38 1.83 0.12 -8.39
N VAL A 39 2.57 -0.51 -7.48
CA VAL A 39 2.26 -0.50 -6.04
C VAL A 39 2.35 0.92 -5.47
N ALA A 40 3.39 1.69 -5.82
CA ALA A 40 3.51 3.09 -5.40
C ALA A 40 2.31 3.94 -5.88
N GLY A 41 1.92 3.80 -7.15
CA GLY A 41 0.76 4.49 -7.71
C GLY A 41 -0.55 4.11 -7.03
N LEU A 42 -0.76 2.82 -6.75
CA LEU A 42 -1.95 2.34 -6.06
C LEU A 42 -1.99 2.77 -4.58
N ILE A 43 -0.85 2.86 -3.89
CA ILE A 43 -0.77 3.44 -2.55
C ILE A 43 -1.25 4.89 -2.58
N VAL A 44 -0.72 5.70 -3.50
CA VAL A 44 -1.11 7.11 -3.64
C VAL A 44 -2.59 7.25 -4.00
N ALA A 45 -3.08 6.43 -4.93
CA ALA A 45 -4.51 6.40 -5.29
C ALA A 45 -5.40 6.02 -4.10
N GLY A 46 -4.96 5.08 -3.27
CA GLY A 46 -5.66 4.67 -2.05
C GLY A 46 -5.70 5.78 -1.02
N MET A 47 -4.57 6.45 -0.78
CA MET A 47 -4.50 7.63 0.08
C MET A 47 -5.43 8.74 -0.42
N LEU A 48 -5.44 9.00 -1.74
CA LEU A 48 -6.32 9.99 -2.35
C LEU A 48 -7.80 9.63 -2.17
N ALA A 49 -8.17 8.36 -2.40
CA ALA A 49 -9.55 7.88 -2.20
C ALA A 49 -10.01 8.04 -0.74
N VAL A 50 -9.12 7.78 0.22
CA VAL A 50 -9.40 8.01 1.66
C VAL A 50 -9.57 9.50 1.94
N SER A 51 -8.68 10.35 1.43
CA SER A 51 -8.78 11.82 1.61
C SER A 51 -10.05 12.42 1.02
N LEU A 52 -10.59 11.82 -0.05
CA LEU A 52 -11.85 12.21 -0.68
C LEU A 52 -13.08 11.55 -0.04
N ALA A 53 -12.91 10.76 1.02
CA ALA A 53 -13.97 9.97 1.65
C ALA A 53 -14.78 9.14 0.64
N ALA A 54 -14.11 8.55 -0.35
CA ALA A 54 -14.72 7.84 -1.46
C ALA A 54 -14.59 6.31 -1.29
N PRO A 55 -15.55 5.62 -0.62
CA PRO A 55 -15.42 4.20 -0.27
C PRO A 55 -15.44 3.27 -1.48
N GLY A 56 -16.18 3.61 -2.54
CA GLY A 56 -16.20 2.85 -3.80
C GLY A 56 -14.81 2.78 -4.46
N PRO A 57 -14.20 3.93 -4.79
CA PRO A 57 -12.83 3.99 -5.28
C PRO A 57 -11.80 3.34 -4.35
N ALA A 58 -11.92 3.53 -3.03
CA ALA A 58 -11.03 2.90 -2.05
C ALA A 58 -11.05 1.36 -2.15
N ARG A 59 -12.23 0.75 -2.27
CA ARG A 59 -12.36 -0.71 -2.45
C ARG A 59 -11.81 -1.19 -3.78
N LEU A 60 -12.01 -0.43 -4.87
CA LEU A 60 -11.41 -0.75 -6.17
C LEU A 60 -9.89 -0.73 -6.11
N VAL A 61 -9.31 0.30 -5.48
CA VAL A 61 -7.86 0.38 -5.26
C VAL A 61 -7.40 -0.79 -4.40
N ALA A 62 -8.12 -1.18 -3.35
CA ALA A 62 -7.77 -2.33 -2.53
C ALA A 62 -7.71 -3.65 -3.34
N LEU A 63 -8.70 -3.88 -4.20
CA LEU A 63 -8.76 -5.07 -5.06
C LEU A 63 -7.61 -5.16 -6.06
N LEU A 64 -7.06 -4.01 -6.48
CA LEU A 64 -5.89 -3.95 -7.36
C LEU A 64 -4.57 -4.00 -6.58
N LEU A 65 -4.52 -3.33 -5.42
CA LEU A 65 -3.33 -3.21 -4.59
C LEU A 65 -2.96 -4.55 -3.96
N ALA A 66 -3.94 -5.33 -3.48
CA ALA A 66 -3.70 -6.62 -2.85
C ALA A 66 -2.93 -7.60 -3.76
N PRO A 67 -3.38 -7.92 -5.00
CA PRO A 67 -2.64 -8.82 -5.88
C PRO A 67 -1.32 -8.21 -6.35
N ALA A 68 -1.25 -6.91 -6.61
CA ALA A 68 0.00 -6.24 -7.01
C ALA A 68 1.08 -6.33 -5.92
N ALA A 69 0.70 -6.07 -4.65
CA ALA A 69 1.59 -6.18 -3.51
C ALA A 69 1.99 -7.64 -3.24
N ALA A 70 1.06 -8.59 -3.33
CA ALA A 70 1.35 -10.02 -3.18
C ALA A 70 2.35 -10.52 -4.24
N LEU A 71 2.15 -10.12 -5.50
CA LEU A 71 3.11 -10.41 -6.57
C LEU A 71 4.48 -9.79 -6.27
N LEU A 72 4.52 -8.52 -5.85
CA LEU A 72 5.76 -7.83 -5.53
C LEU A 72 6.54 -8.54 -4.40
N VAL A 73 5.85 -9.00 -3.35
CA VAL A 73 6.45 -9.83 -2.28
C VAL A 73 7.06 -11.12 -2.84
N GLY A 74 6.38 -11.77 -3.79
CA GLY A 74 6.87 -12.99 -4.45
C GLY A 74 8.11 -12.77 -5.31
N PHE A 75 8.21 -11.61 -5.97
CA PHE A 75 9.36 -11.24 -6.80
C PHE A 75 10.57 -10.74 -6.00
N GLU A 76 10.34 -10.18 -4.81
CA GLU A 76 11.42 -9.73 -3.93
C GLU A 76 12.17 -10.90 -3.26
N ARG A 77 13.41 -10.65 -2.81
CA ARG A 77 14.27 -11.66 -2.15
C ARG A 77 14.72 -11.20 -0.76
N GLY A 78 14.79 -12.15 0.17
CA GLY A 78 15.29 -11.92 1.53
C GLY A 78 14.46 -10.89 2.31
N PHE A 79 15.13 -10.04 3.09
CA PHE A 79 14.49 -9.02 3.92
C PHE A 79 13.81 -7.90 3.13
N ASN A 80 14.05 -7.77 1.82
CA ASN A 80 13.34 -6.82 0.97
C ASN A 80 11.84 -7.15 0.83
N ARG A 81 11.41 -8.35 1.25
CA ARG A 81 10.01 -8.78 1.25
C ARG A 81 9.18 -8.11 2.34
N VAL A 82 9.81 -7.58 3.40
CA VAL A 82 9.10 -7.09 4.59
C VAL A 82 8.31 -5.81 4.28
N LEU A 83 8.92 -4.84 3.59
CA LEU A 83 8.28 -3.57 3.26
C LEU A 83 7.09 -3.71 2.29
N PRO A 84 7.15 -4.56 1.24
CA PRO A 84 6.02 -4.89 0.38
C PRO A 84 4.83 -5.57 1.07
N LEU A 85 4.93 -5.97 2.35
CA LEU A 85 3.78 -6.44 3.13
C LEU A 85 2.92 -5.28 3.64
N ALA A 86 3.46 -4.10 3.90
CA ALA A 86 2.69 -2.96 4.41
C ALA A 86 1.52 -2.56 3.47
N PRO A 87 1.68 -2.53 2.13
CA PRO A 87 0.58 -2.30 1.20
C PRO A 87 -0.50 -3.39 1.21
N LEU A 88 -0.20 -4.64 1.61
CA LEU A 88 -1.23 -5.67 1.82
C LEU A 88 -2.12 -5.33 3.00
N PHE A 89 -1.53 -4.93 4.13
CA PHE A 89 -2.30 -4.47 5.29
C PHE A 89 -3.12 -3.23 4.94
N PHE A 90 -2.58 -2.33 4.14
CA PHE A 90 -3.34 -1.19 3.63
C PHE A 90 -4.53 -1.60 2.77
N ALA A 91 -4.33 -2.54 1.85
CA ALA A 91 -5.41 -3.03 0.99
C ALA A 91 -6.53 -3.66 1.83
N VAL A 92 -6.19 -4.45 2.85
CA VAL A 92 -7.18 -4.99 3.80
C VAL A 92 -7.93 -3.85 4.49
N ALA A 93 -7.21 -2.86 5.03
CA ALA A 93 -7.80 -1.73 5.72
C ALA A 93 -8.71 -0.88 4.81
N LEU A 94 -8.34 -0.68 3.54
CA LEU A 94 -9.17 -0.02 2.54
C LEU A 94 -10.44 -0.82 2.23
N PHE A 95 -10.32 -2.14 2.15
CA PHE A 95 -11.44 -3.02 1.79
C PHE A 95 -12.47 -3.15 2.92
N THR A 96 -12.01 -3.36 4.15
CA THR A 96 -12.86 -3.48 5.34
C THR A 96 -13.44 -2.14 5.79
N GLY A 97 -12.94 -1.04 5.23
CA GLY A 97 -13.18 0.30 5.74
C GLY A 97 -12.20 0.63 6.86
N LEU A 98 -11.62 1.83 6.79
CA LEU A 98 -10.77 2.35 7.85
C LEU A 98 -11.66 2.77 9.02
N PRO A 99 -11.36 2.33 10.26
CA PRO A 99 -12.13 2.72 11.45
C PRO A 99 -11.99 4.21 11.82
N PHE A 100 -11.30 5.00 10.98
CA PHE A 100 -10.98 6.41 11.18
C PHE A 100 -11.84 7.35 10.33
N VAL A 101 -12.56 6.82 9.34
CA VAL A 101 -13.59 7.56 8.61
C VAL A 101 -14.89 7.23 9.32
N GLY A 102 -15.17 7.95 10.41
CA GLY A 102 -16.45 7.87 11.09
C GLY A 102 -17.55 8.48 10.24
N GLY A 103 -18.71 7.82 10.17
CA GLY A 103 -19.93 8.33 9.51
C GLY A 103 -20.30 7.53 8.27
#